data_AF-A0AAV8XZX1-F1
#
_entry.id   AF-A0AAV8XZX1-F1
#
_cell.length_a   1.000
_cell.length_b   1.000
_cell.length_c   1.000
_cell.angle_alpha   90.00
_cell.angle_beta   90.00
_cell.angle_gamma   90.00
#
_symmetry.space_group_name_H-M   'P 1'
#
loop_
_entity.id
_entity.type
_entity.pdbx_description
1 polymer ?
#
loop_
_entity_poly.entity_id
_entity_poly.type
_entity_poly.pdbx_seq_one_letter_code
_entity_poly.pdbx_strand_id
1 'polypeptide(L)'
;MSPAMACVLAMILRELFPARNSFRTLASALCSSMFFSSLFLHIGTSLSSFLRLGFGVPIQTLVINKDLWGKQNGSKYRRRMRKRINKTWASIYNYYKLKERQKKRRQERLSKSDGKKKKPPPKVFKRTESLAMPKKEFLPETKGQKKKKIFSDYKHLEVMAAPVSRPEPKPKRVGVNPAALTCTPSEITMRLAQVPERWLRVPKPLMPGKVKRGALKYKITPKIEALAVPKPRSEKAKTEDDAGPWTISKSALKYKATPRIIELAKPIERD
;
A
#
# COMPACT_ATOMS: atom_id res chain seq x y z
N MET A 1 -14.50 29.63 27.98
CA MET A 1 -14.59 29.02 26.63
C MET A 1 -16.04 28.71 26.34
N SER A 2 -16.57 29.17 25.21
CA SER A 2 -17.93 28.81 24.80
C SER A 2 -18.05 27.29 24.60
N PRO A 3 -19.16 26.63 25.00
CA PRO A 3 -19.36 25.20 24.81
C PRO A 3 -19.21 24.76 23.34
N ALA A 4 -19.45 25.68 22.39
CA ALA A 4 -19.22 25.43 20.97
C ALA A 4 -17.75 25.16 20.63
N MET A 5 -16.81 25.88 21.26
CA MET A 5 -15.37 25.71 21.02
C MET A 5 -14.85 24.37 21.57
N ALA A 6 -15.44 23.86 22.65
CA ALA A 6 -15.07 22.57 23.22
C ALA A 6 -15.43 21.41 22.27
N CYS A 7 -16.59 21.47 21.61
CA CYS A 7 -17.00 20.48 20.62
C CYS A 7 -16.09 20.45 19.39
N VAL A 8 -15.68 21.62 18.87
CA VAL A 8 -14.80 21.68 17.69
C VAL A 8 -13.42 21.08 18.00
N LEU A 9 -12.87 21.38 19.19
CA LEU A 9 -11.59 20.80 19.63
C LEU A 9 -11.67 19.27 19.80
N ALA A 10 -12.77 18.76 20.36
CA ALA A 10 -12.98 17.32 20.52
C ALA A 10 -13.10 16.60 19.17
N MET A 11 -13.71 17.23 18.16
CA MET A 11 -13.80 16.65 16.81
C MET A 11 -12.44 16.62 16.11
N ILE A 12 -11.64 17.68 16.23
CA ILE A 12 -10.29 17.74 15.64
C ILE A 12 -9.36 16.69 16.28
N LEU A 13 -9.44 16.50 17.60
CA LEU A 13 -8.65 15.48 18.29
C LEU A 13 -9.06 14.05 17.91
N ARG A 14 -10.33 13.84 17.55
CA ARG A 14 -10.85 12.54 17.10
C ARG A 14 -10.38 12.15 15.70
N GLU A 15 -10.11 13.11 14.81
CA GLU A 15 -9.54 12.83 13.49
C GLU A 15 -8.02 12.59 13.53
N LEU A 16 -7.29 13.21 14.46
CA LEU A 16 -5.83 13.10 14.51
C LEU A 16 -5.32 11.78 15.11
N PHE A 17 -6.16 11.01 15.81
CA PHE A 17 -5.74 9.77 16.48
C PHE A 17 -6.70 8.59 16.20
N PRO A 18 -6.63 7.97 15.01
CA PRO A 18 -7.50 6.83 14.65
C PRO A 18 -7.11 5.49 15.30
N ALA A 19 -6.09 5.43 16.15
CA ALA A 19 -5.63 4.20 16.79
C ALA A 19 -6.35 3.93 18.13
N ARG A 20 -7.42 3.13 18.05
CA ARG A 20 -8.13 2.54 19.19
C ARG A 20 -7.19 1.63 20.01
N ASN A 21 -6.92 2.00 21.27
CA ASN A 21 -7.06 1.12 22.46
C ASN A 21 -6.36 1.64 23.74
N SER A 22 -5.69 2.80 23.73
CA SER A 22 -5.03 3.35 24.95
C SER A 22 -5.80 4.48 25.66
N PHE A 23 -6.99 4.87 25.19
CA PHE A 23 -7.72 6.02 25.74
C PHE A 23 -8.52 5.76 27.02
N ARG A 24 -8.78 4.49 27.38
CA ARG A 24 -9.59 4.18 28.58
C ARG A 24 -8.84 4.40 29.89
N THR A 25 -7.51 4.36 29.90
CA THR A 25 -6.70 4.57 31.13
C THR A 25 -6.32 6.03 31.38
N LEU A 26 -6.38 6.91 30.38
CA LEU A 26 -6.12 8.34 30.56
C LEU A 26 -7.38 9.13 30.97
N ALA A 27 -8.57 8.66 30.59
CA ALA A 27 -9.82 9.32 30.99
C ALA A 27 -10.13 9.17 32.49
N SER A 28 -9.70 8.08 33.14
CA SER A 28 -9.85 7.90 34.59
C SER A 28 -8.84 8.72 35.42
N ALA A 29 -7.69 9.09 34.85
CA ALA A 29 -6.70 9.92 35.54
C ALA A 29 -7.07 11.41 35.54
N LEU A 30 -7.83 11.88 34.54
CA LEU A 30 -8.25 13.28 34.43
C LEU A 30 -9.50 13.62 35.27
N CYS A 31 -10.15 12.63 35.90
CA CYS A 31 -11.35 12.87 36.71
C CYS A 31 -11.04 13.08 38.20
N SER A 32 -9.81 12.82 38.66
CA SER A 32 -9.40 13.00 40.07
C SER A 32 -8.67 14.32 40.37
N SER A 33 -8.51 15.22 39.39
CA SER A 33 -7.78 16.48 39.58
C SER A 33 -8.65 17.73 39.50
N MET A 34 -9.89 17.68 40.02
CA MET A 34 -10.76 18.85 40.15
C MET A 34 -10.45 19.73 41.39
N PHE A 35 -9.28 19.58 42.02
CA PHE A 35 -8.86 20.39 43.18
C PHE A 35 -7.67 21.34 42.94
N PHE A 36 -7.17 21.48 41.71
CA PHE A 36 -6.06 22.41 41.40
C PHE A 36 -6.49 23.61 40.54
N SER A 37 -7.53 24.31 40.98
CA SER A 37 -8.09 25.48 40.27
C SER A 37 -7.37 26.80 40.57
N SER A 38 -6.37 26.83 41.45
CA SER A 38 -5.76 28.10 41.92
C SER A 38 -4.28 28.32 41.52
N LEU A 39 -3.61 27.35 40.90
CA LEU A 39 -2.17 27.47 40.54
C LEU A 39 -1.88 27.49 39.03
N PHE A 40 -2.89 27.69 38.18
CA PHE A 40 -2.73 27.68 36.72
C PHE A 40 -2.81 29.06 36.04
N LEU A 41 -2.92 30.15 36.80
CA LEU A 41 -2.94 31.50 36.23
C LEU A 41 -1.56 32.17 36.08
N HIS A 42 -0.47 31.59 36.59
CA HIS A 42 0.88 32.16 36.43
C HIS A 42 1.85 31.40 35.52
N ILE A 43 1.45 30.26 34.95
CA ILE A 43 2.30 29.49 34.00
C ILE A 43 1.85 29.69 32.53
N GLY A 44 0.70 30.32 32.32
CA GLY A 44 0.06 30.46 30.99
C GLY A 44 0.70 31.45 30.01
N THR A 45 1.67 32.28 30.43
CA THR A 45 2.31 33.28 29.56
C THR A 45 3.71 32.92 29.08
N SER A 46 4.30 31.79 29.53
CA SER A 46 5.67 31.41 29.14
C SER A 46 5.74 30.30 28.06
N LEU A 47 4.69 29.48 27.90
CA LEU A 47 4.71 28.36 26.96
C LEU A 47 4.26 28.70 25.52
N SER A 48 3.60 29.85 25.30
CA SER A 48 3.25 30.31 23.94
C SER A 48 4.46 30.81 23.16
N SER A 49 5.56 31.16 23.84
CA SER A 49 6.84 31.55 23.25
C SER A 49 7.69 30.35 22.83
N PHE A 50 7.52 29.19 23.46
CA PHE A 50 8.34 28.00 23.18
C PHE A 50 7.83 27.15 22.01
N LEU A 51 6.52 27.16 21.72
CA LEU A 51 5.94 26.44 20.59
C LEU A 51 6.04 27.16 19.23
N ARG A 52 6.55 28.41 19.19
CA ARG A 52 6.98 29.08 17.95
C ARG A 52 8.42 28.78 17.53
N LEU A 53 9.18 28.02 18.33
CA LEU A 53 10.57 27.66 18.01
C LEU A 53 10.72 26.30 17.31
N GLY A 54 9.62 25.58 17.08
CA GLY A 54 9.59 24.40 16.24
C GLY A 54 9.30 24.77 14.79
N PHE A 55 10.28 24.57 13.90
CA PHE A 55 10.24 24.82 12.44
C PHE A 55 10.57 26.23 11.99
N GLY A 56 11.83 26.60 12.22
CA GLY A 56 12.52 27.56 11.37
C GLY A 56 13.22 28.60 12.19
N VAL A 57 14.50 28.36 12.49
CA VAL A 57 15.43 29.48 12.62
C VAL A 57 15.25 30.30 11.33
N PRO A 58 14.75 31.54 11.40
CA PRO A 58 14.43 32.30 10.20
C PRO A 58 15.70 32.35 9.36
N ILE A 59 15.64 31.92 8.11
CA ILE A 59 16.82 31.86 7.22
C ILE A 59 17.54 33.22 7.18
N GLN A 60 16.81 34.29 7.45
CA GLN A 60 17.31 35.64 7.67
C GLN A 60 18.39 35.71 8.77
N THR A 61 18.22 35.07 9.93
CA THR A 61 19.26 35.08 10.99
C THR A 61 20.48 34.23 10.64
N LEU A 62 20.35 33.25 9.74
CA LEU A 62 21.50 32.50 9.20
C LEU A 62 22.29 33.30 8.14
N VAL A 63 21.61 34.14 7.36
CA VAL A 63 22.23 35.00 6.35
C VAL A 63 22.88 36.22 7.00
N ILE A 64 22.20 36.88 7.94
CA ILE A 64 22.69 38.08 8.65
C ILE A 64 23.92 37.75 9.51
N ASN A 65 24.01 36.55 10.09
CA ASN A 65 25.17 36.16 10.90
C ASN A 65 26.35 35.62 10.08
N LYS A 66 26.26 35.48 8.75
CA LYS A 66 27.30 34.82 7.94
C LYS A 66 28.69 35.45 8.12
N ASP A 67 28.74 36.75 8.34
CA ASP A 67 30.00 37.49 8.53
C ASP A 67 30.53 37.39 9.97
N LEU A 68 29.64 37.25 10.96
CA LEU A 68 30.00 37.03 12.36
C LEU A 68 30.65 35.66 12.58
N TRP A 69 30.16 34.61 11.91
CA TRP A 69 30.75 33.26 12.01
C TRP A 69 32.08 33.10 11.28
N GLY A 70 32.47 34.08 10.45
CA GLY A 70 33.61 33.98 9.54
C GLY A 70 34.98 34.15 10.19
N LYS A 71 35.06 34.96 11.27
CA LYS A 71 36.32 35.38 11.89
C LYS A 71 36.79 34.43 13.01
N GLN A 72 35.87 33.88 13.80
CA GLN A 72 36.22 33.04 14.97
C GLN A 72 36.34 31.54 14.65
N ASN A 73 35.79 31.07 13.54
CA ASN A 73 35.72 29.64 13.24
C ASN A 73 36.59 29.25 12.04
N GLY A 74 37.44 28.23 12.22
CA GLY A 74 38.36 27.73 11.20
C GLY A 74 37.69 27.36 9.86
N SER A 75 38.49 27.29 8.78
CA SER A 75 38.02 27.05 7.39
C SER A 75 37.10 25.81 7.25
N LYS A 76 37.37 24.75 8.02
CA LYS A 76 36.55 23.52 8.07
C LYS A 76 35.11 23.78 8.53
N TYR A 77 34.90 24.68 9.49
CA TYR A 77 33.55 25.03 9.97
C TYR A 77 32.79 25.83 8.90
N ARG A 78 33.45 26.83 8.30
CA ARG A 78 32.89 27.63 7.19
C ARG A 78 32.44 26.75 6.02
N ARG A 79 33.24 25.75 5.64
CA ARG A 79 32.87 24.77 4.59
C ARG A 79 31.65 23.95 4.98
N ARG A 80 31.54 23.49 6.24
CA ARG A 80 30.39 22.73 6.74
C ARG A 80 29.11 23.58 6.74
N MET A 81 29.18 24.82 7.22
CA MET A 81 28.04 25.72 7.22
C MET A 81 27.58 26.08 5.80
N ARG A 82 28.51 26.38 4.89
CA ARG A 82 28.18 26.64 3.48
C ARG A 82 27.46 25.44 2.83
N LYS A 83 27.92 24.21 3.08
CA LYS A 83 27.24 23.00 2.61
C LYS A 83 25.81 22.87 3.16
N ARG A 84 25.61 23.16 4.45
CA ARG A 84 24.28 23.12 5.08
C ARG A 84 23.34 24.18 4.50
N ILE A 85 23.83 25.41 4.37
CA ILE A 85 23.09 26.54 3.77
C ILE A 85 22.69 26.21 2.33
N ASN A 86 23.62 25.71 1.51
CA ASN A 86 23.30 25.34 0.12
C ASN A 86 22.28 24.20 0.06
N LYS A 87 22.36 23.22 0.98
CA LYS A 87 21.38 22.13 1.05
C LYS A 87 19.99 22.63 1.45
N THR A 88 19.90 23.55 2.41
CA THR A 88 18.62 24.15 2.81
C THR A 88 18.03 24.98 1.67
N TRP A 89 18.84 25.79 0.97
CA TRP A 89 18.39 26.56 -0.20
C TRP A 89 17.91 25.68 -1.35
N ALA A 90 18.63 24.58 -1.65
CA ALA A 90 18.20 23.63 -2.67
C ALA A 90 16.85 22.98 -2.31
N SER A 91 16.62 22.66 -1.03
CA SER A 91 15.34 22.13 -0.55
C SER A 91 14.20 23.13 -0.74
N ILE A 92 14.42 24.40 -0.40
CA ILE A 92 13.45 25.48 -0.57
C ILE A 92 13.14 25.68 -2.05
N TYR A 93 14.17 25.77 -2.89
CA TYR A 93 14.01 25.94 -4.33
C TYR A 93 13.22 24.78 -4.96
N ASN A 94 13.53 23.54 -4.57
CA ASN A 94 12.81 22.35 -5.03
C ASN A 94 11.34 22.36 -4.62
N TYR A 95 11.02 22.86 -3.42
CA TYR A 95 9.64 23.03 -2.96
C TYR A 95 8.86 24.01 -3.84
N TYR A 96 9.42 25.19 -4.13
CA TYR A 96 8.77 26.16 -5.02
C TYR A 96 8.61 25.62 -6.45
N LYS A 97 9.64 24.97 -7.00
CA LYS A 97 9.58 24.33 -8.33
C LYS A 97 8.56 23.20 -8.39
N LEU A 98 8.34 22.46 -7.31
CA LEU A 98 7.28 21.45 -7.22
C LEU A 98 5.89 22.12 -7.20
N LYS A 99 5.73 23.20 -6.43
CA LYS A 99 4.48 23.97 -6.33
C LYS A 99 4.08 24.58 -7.68
N GLU A 100 5.02 25.13 -8.44
CA GLU A 100 4.78 25.63 -9.80
C GLU A 100 4.34 24.52 -10.77
N ARG A 101 5.02 23.36 -10.74
CA ARG A 101 4.61 22.19 -11.54
C ARG A 101 3.19 21.73 -11.23
N GLN A 102 2.80 21.76 -9.96
CA GLN A 102 1.43 21.43 -9.55
C GLN A 102 0.42 22.47 -10.04
N LYS A 103 0.75 23.78 -9.99
CA LYS A 103 -0.09 24.85 -10.53
C LYS A 103 -0.32 24.67 -12.03
N LYS A 104 0.73 24.39 -12.80
CA LYS A 104 0.64 24.12 -14.25
C LYS A 104 -0.22 22.89 -14.56
N ARG A 105 -0.03 21.78 -13.84
CA ARG A 105 -0.88 20.58 -13.98
C ARG A 105 -2.34 20.83 -13.65
N ARG A 106 -2.65 21.71 -12.70
CA ARG A 106 -4.04 22.11 -12.40
C ARG A 106 -4.65 22.90 -13.55
N GLN A 107 -3.90 23.86 -14.11
CA GLN A 107 -4.34 24.63 -15.28
C GLN A 107 -4.61 23.73 -16.49
N GLU A 108 -3.73 22.75 -16.76
CA GLU A 108 -3.93 21.76 -17.83
C GLU A 108 -5.15 20.86 -17.62
N ARG A 109 -5.54 20.60 -16.36
CA ARG A 109 -6.76 19.83 -16.05
C ARG A 109 -8.01 20.66 -16.28
N LEU A 110 -7.98 21.95 -15.93
CA LEU A 110 -9.09 22.88 -16.15
C LEU A 110 -9.31 23.13 -17.65
N SER A 111 -8.24 23.39 -18.42
CA SER A 111 -8.38 23.55 -19.87
C SER A 111 -8.89 22.29 -20.58
N LYS A 112 -8.56 21.10 -20.06
CA LYS A 112 -9.11 19.82 -20.55
C LYS A 112 -10.55 19.54 -20.10
N SER A 113 -11.00 20.10 -18.98
CA SER A 113 -12.42 19.97 -18.59
C SER A 113 -13.31 20.83 -19.46
N ASP A 114 -12.84 22.03 -19.83
CA ASP A 114 -13.64 22.99 -20.60
C ASP A 114 -13.76 22.57 -22.08
N GLY A 115 -12.75 21.88 -22.61
CA GLY A 115 -12.76 21.31 -23.97
C GLY A 115 -13.48 19.96 -24.12
N LYS A 116 -13.86 19.29 -23.02
CA LYS A 116 -14.68 18.07 -23.11
C LYS A 116 -16.12 18.46 -23.37
N LYS A 117 -16.48 18.63 -24.65
CA LYS A 117 -17.87 18.61 -25.13
C LYS A 117 -18.60 17.49 -24.37
N LYS A 118 -19.65 17.83 -23.61
CA LYS A 118 -20.45 16.86 -22.83
C LYS A 118 -20.72 15.67 -23.75
N LYS A 119 -20.10 14.52 -23.47
CA LYS A 119 -20.39 13.30 -24.22
C LYS A 119 -21.91 13.12 -24.13
N PRO A 120 -22.61 12.86 -25.26
CA PRO A 120 -24.03 12.58 -25.20
C PRO A 120 -24.26 11.50 -24.14
N PRO A 121 -25.32 11.62 -23.32
CA PRO A 121 -25.55 10.70 -22.23
C PRO A 121 -25.46 9.26 -22.77
N PRO A 122 -24.74 8.36 -22.08
CA PRO A 122 -24.57 6.99 -22.56
C PRO A 122 -25.95 6.36 -22.78
N LYS A 123 -26.13 5.67 -23.91
CA LYS A 123 -27.38 4.97 -24.31
C LYS A 123 -27.95 4.01 -23.24
N VAL A 124 -27.20 3.77 -22.17
CA VAL A 124 -27.56 2.98 -20.98
C VAL A 124 -28.85 3.47 -20.31
N PHE A 125 -29.14 4.78 -20.30
CA PHE A 125 -30.36 5.29 -19.66
C PHE A 125 -31.66 4.83 -20.34
N LYS A 126 -31.65 4.62 -21.67
CA LYS A 126 -32.81 4.06 -22.37
C LYS A 126 -33.07 2.59 -22.02
N ARG A 127 -32.03 1.85 -21.61
CA ARG A 127 -32.12 0.43 -21.20
C ARG A 127 -32.64 0.29 -19.77
N THR A 128 -32.32 1.23 -18.87
CA THR A 128 -32.88 1.21 -17.51
C THR A 128 -34.36 1.55 -17.48
N GLU A 129 -34.83 2.43 -18.38
CA GLU A 129 -36.25 2.75 -18.53
C GLU A 129 -37.07 1.55 -19.04
N SER A 130 -36.52 0.76 -19.98
CA SER A 130 -37.18 -0.47 -20.44
C SER A 130 -37.14 -1.62 -19.43
N LEU A 131 -36.12 -1.66 -18.55
CA LEU A 131 -36.02 -2.64 -17.46
C LEU A 131 -36.90 -2.28 -16.25
N ALA A 132 -37.29 -1.01 -16.10
CA ALA A 132 -38.15 -0.53 -15.02
C ALA A 132 -39.65 -0.77 -15.30
N MET A 133 -40.02 -1.17 -16.54
CA MET A 133 -41.38 -1.63 -16.82
C MET A 133 -41.65 -2.95 -16.09
N PRO A 134 -42.77 -3.09 -15.37
CA PRO A 134 -43.12 -4.34 -14.71
C PRO A 134 -43.17 -5.47 -15.75
N LYS A 135 -42.44 -6.56 -15.48
CA LYS A 135 -42.41 -7.73 -16.36
C LYS A 135 -43.85 -8.22 -16.52
N LYS A 136 -44.30 -8.46 -17.76
CA LYS A 136 -45.57 -9.16 -18.02
C LYS A 136 -45.59 -10.44 -17.19
N GLU A 137 -46.70 -10.67 -16.49
CA GLU A 137 -46.89 -11.83 -15.62
C GLU A 137 -46.59 -13.10 -16.41
N PHE A 138 -45.52 -13.79 -16.00
CA PHE A 138 -45.12 -15.05 -16.60
C PHE A 138 -46.07 -16.11 -16.05
N LEU A 139 -47.14 -16.41 -16.79
CA LEU A 139 -47.86 -17.65 -16.58
C LEU A 139 -46.87 -18.78 -16.85
N PRO A 140 -46.58 -19.67 -15.89
CA PRO A 140 -45.62 -20.73 -16.08
C PRO A 140 -46.10 -21.63 -17.22
N GLU A 141 -45.38 -21.62 -18.34
CA GLU A 141 -45.59 -22.62 -19.37
C GLU A 141 -45.42 -24.00 -18.73
N THR A 142 -46.46 -24.82 -18.83
CA THR A 142 -46.48 -26.20 -18.35
C THR A 142 -45.45 -27.00 -19.15
N LYS A 143 -44.20 -26.98 -18.69
CA LYS A 143 -43.13 -27.79 -19.27
C LYS A 143 -43.55 -29.25 -19.16
N GLY A 144 -43.98 -29.83 -20.28
CA GLY A 144 -44.28 -31.25 -20.37
C GLY A 144 -43.12 -32.04 -19.78
N GLN A 145 -43.43 -32.93 -18.83
CA GLN A 145 -42.43 -33.71 -18.11
C GLN A 145 -41.61 -34.51 -19.14
N LYS A 146 -40.37 -34.07 -19.38
CA LYS A 146 -39.46 -34.83 -20.24
C LYS A 146 -39.19 -36.17 -19.56
N LYS A 147 -39.65 -37.25 -20.19
CA LYS A 147 -39.39 -38.62 -19.72
C LYS A 147 -37.89 -38.77 -19.50
N LYS A 148 -37.49 -39.11 -18.28
CA LYS A 148 -36.09 -39.32 -17.93
C LYS A 148 -35.58 -40.48 -18.80
N LYS A 149 -34.65 -40.20 -19.71
CA LYS A 149 -33.97 -41.27 -20.46
C LYS A 149 -33.13 -42.04 -19.46
N ILE A 150 -33.50 -43.29 -19.22
CA ILE A 150 -32.72 -44.23 -18.42
C ILE A 150 -31.45 -44.50 -19.22
N PHE A 151 -30.30 -44.21 -18.63
CA PHE A 151 -28.99 -44.37 -19.26
C PHE A 151 -28.68 -45.87 -19.36
N SER A 152 -28.78 -46.44 -20.56
CA SER A 152 -28.62 -47.88 -20.82
C SER A 152 -27.21 -48.28 -21.30
N ASP A 153 -26.36 -47.32 -21.67
CA ASP A 153 -25.09 -47.60 -22.34
C ASP A 153 -23.93 -47.72 -21.36
N TYR A 154 -23.99 -48.76 -20.52
CA TYR A 154 -22.94 -49.08 -19.55
C TYR A 154 -21.58 -49.37 -20.20
N LYS A 155 -21.57 -49.85 -21.46
CA LYS A 155 -20.33 -50.04 -22.24
C LYS A 155 -19.56 -48.74 -22.50
N HIS A 156 -20.26 -47.60 -22.61
CA HIS A 156 -19.61 -46.31 -22.80
C HIS A 156 -18.88 -45.85 -21.53
N LEU A 157 -19.38 -46.22 -20.34
CA LEU A 157 -18.72 -45.91 -19.08
C LEU A 157 -17.37 -46.63 -18.95
N GLU A 158 -17.25 -47.87 -19.43
CA GLU A 158 -15.97 -48.59 -19.44
C GLU A 158 -14.93 -47.91 -20.35
N VAL A 159 -15.36 -47.42 -21.51
CA VAL A 159 -14.49 -46.65 -22.43
C VAL A 159 -14.06 -45.31 -21.82
N MET A 160 -14.95 -44.63 -21.10
CA MET A 160 -14.63 -43.38 -20.39
C MET A 160 -13.78 -43.60 -19.13
N ALA A 161 -13.90 -44.76 -18.49
CA ALA A 161 -13.13 -45.13 -17.31
C ALA A 161 -11.71 -45.61 -17.67
N ALA A 162 -11.50 -46.09 -18.89
CA ALA A 162 -10.17 -46.47 -19.36
C ALA A 162 -9.21 -45.26 -19.31
N PRO A 163 -8.00 -45.40 -18.72
CA PRO A 163 -7.06 -44.30 -18.64
C PRO A 163 -6.63 -43.87 -20.04
N VAL A 164 -6.82 -42.58 -20.35
CA VAL A 164 -6.43 -42.02 -21.64
C VAL A 164 -4.90 -42.06 -21.76
N SER A 165 -4.37 -42.97 -22.57
CA SER A 165 -2.94 -43.04 -22.88
C SER A 165 -2.53 -41.77 -23.63
N ARG A 166 -1.87 -40.84 -22.92
CA ARG A 166 -1.25 -39.68 -23.57
C ARG A 166 0.13 -40.12 -24.07
N PRO A 167 0.46 -39.97 -25.36
CA PRO A 167 1.82 -40.23 -25.81
C PRO A 167 2.77 -39.32 -25.05
N GLU A 168 3.88 -39.88 -24.56
CA GLU A 168 4.91 -39.08 -23.91
C GLU A 168 5.39 -38.01 -24.90
N PRO A 169 5.52 -36.74 -24.47
CA PRO A 169 6.04 -35.70 -25.34
C PRO A 169 7.45 -36.10 -25.76
N LYS A 170 7.68 -36.22 -27.08
CA LYS A 170 9.01 -36.50 -27.63
C LYS A 170 10.01 -35.51 -27.01
N PRO A 171 11.19 -35.96 -26.54
CA PRO A 171 12.17 -35.07 -25.95
C PRO A 171 12.50 -33.96 -26.94
N LYS A 172 12.47 -32.72 -26.47
CA LYS A 172 12.88 -31.57 -27.30
C LYS A 172 14.33 -31.80 -27.71
N ARG A 173 14.63 -31.71 -29.01
CA ARG A 173 16.02 -31.82 -29.51
C ARG A 173 16.87 -30.78 -28.80
N VAL A 174 17.85 -31.24 -28.02
CA VAL A 174 18.82 -30.37 -27.33
C VAL A 174 19.86 -29.98 -28.37
N GLY A 175 19.51 -29.01 -29.23
CA GLY A 175 20.38 -28.53 -30.28
C GLY A 175 19.95 -27.12 -30.67
N VAL A 176 20.92 -26.21 -30.77
CA VAL A 176 20.69 -24.87 -31.31
C VAL A 176 20.42 -25.02 -32.81
N ASN A 177 19.43 -24.31 -33.34
CA ASN A 177 19.14 -24.29 -34.78
C ASN A 177 20.43 -23.88 -35.54
N PRO A 178 20.90 -24.64 -36.56
CA PRO A 178 22.11 -24.28 -37.29
C PRO A 178 22.05 -22.87 -37.89
N ALA A 179 20.86 -22.40 -38.29
CA ALA A 179 20.67 -21.03 -38.79
C ALA A 179 20.90 -19.96 -37.70
N ALA A 180 20.71 -20.30 -36.42
CA ALA A 180 21.00 -19.40 -35.32
C ALA A 180 22.52 -19.28 -35.05
N LEU A 181 23.33 -20.26 -35.46
CA LEU A 181 24.79 -20.20 -35.34
C LEU A 181 25.39 -19.18 -36.32
N THR A 182 24.77 -18.98 -37.49
CA THR A 182 25.22 -18.04 -38.53
C THR A 182 24.65 -16.63 -38.35
N CYS A 183 23.70 -16.42 -37.45
CA CYS A 183 23.03 -15.13 -37.28
C CYS A 183 23.93 -14.14 -36.52
N THR A 184 24.25 -13.00 -37.14
CA THR A 184 24.94 -11.91 -36.46
C THR A 184 23.97 -11.17 -35.54
N PRO A 185 24.33 -10.93 -34.26
CA PRO A 185 23.44 -10.26 -33.34
C PRO A 185 23.26 -8.78 -33.71
N SER A 186 22.03 -8.28 -33.59
CA SER A 186 21.77 -6.84 -33.76
C SER A 186 22.48 -6.01 -32.68
N GLU A 187 22.72 -4.72 -32.95
CA GLU A 187 23.33 -3.82 -31.96
C GLU A 187 22.53 -3.76 -30.65
N ILE A 188 21.20 -3.81 -30.73
CA ILE A 188 20.32 -3.82 -29.56
C ILE A 188 20.55 -5.11 -28.76
N THR A 189 20.64 -6.25 -29.44
CA THR A 189 20.95 -7.54 -28.81
C THR A 189 22.31 -7.49 -28.12
N MET A 190 23.32 -6.90 -28.75
CA MET A 190 24.65 -6.72 -28.16
C MET A 190 24.60 -5.82 -26.91
N ARG A 191 23.84 -4.73 -26.94
CA ARG A 191 23.65 -3.85 -25.76
C ARG A 191 22.91 -4.56 -24.63
N LEU A 192 21.89 -5.36 -24.93
CA LEU A 192 21.12 -6.11 -23.93
C LEU A 192 21.90 -7.31 -23.37
N ALA A 193 22.81 -7.88 -24.17
CA ALA A 193 23.71 -8.95 -23.73
C ALA A 193 24.76 -8.45 -22.72
N GLN A 194 25.06 -7.15 -22.68
CA GLN A 194 25.94 -6.58 -21.67
C GLN A 194 25.29 -6.67 -20.29
N VAL A 195 25.92 -7.45 -19.41
CA VAL A 195 25.51 -7.57 -18.01
C VAL A 195 25.64 -6.20 -17.34
N PRO A 196 24.58 -5.65 -16.73
CA PRO A 196 24.65 -4.34 -16.12
C PRO A 196 25.71 -4.34 -15.01
N GLU A 197 26.49 -3.26 -14.87
CA GLU A 197 27.67 -3.19 -13.98
C GLU A 197 27.36 -3.59 -12.53
N ARG A 198 26.14 -3.34 -12.06
CA ARG A 198 25.66 -3.76 -10.73
C ARG A 198 25.73 -5.28 -10.50
N TRP A 199 25.61 -6.08 -11.55
CA TRP A 199 25.64 -7.55 -11.47
C TRP A 199 27.05 -8.10 -11.62
N LEU A 200 28.00 -7.35 -12.19
CA LEU A 200 29.43 -7.69 -12.14
C LEU A 200 29.97 -7.59 -10.71
N ARG A 201 29.34 -6.77 -9.86
CA ARG A 201 29.63 -6.68 -8.42
C ARG A 201 28.96 -7.83 -7.64
N VAL A 202 29.11 -9.07 -8.11
CA VAL A 202 28.68 -10.24 -7.34
C VAL A 202 29.41 -10.21 -6.00
N PRO A 203 28.71 -10.26 -4.86
CA PRO A 203 29.37 -10.37 -3.57
C PRO A 203 30.24 -11.63 -3.59
N LYS A 204 31.46 -11.53 -3.07
CA LYS A 204 32.36 -12.69 -2.96
C LYS A 204 31.61 -13.84 -2.26
N PRO A 205 31.75 -15.08 -2.74
CA PRO A 205 31.08 -16.22 -2.13
C PRO A 205 31.38 -16.25 -0.63
N LEU A 206 30.33 -16.46 0.17
CA LEU A 206 30.45 -16.52 1.62
C LEU A 206 31.20 -17.81 1.97
N MET A 207 32.37 -17.69 2.58
CA MET A 207 33.06 -18.86 3.13
C MET A 207 32.33 -19.29 4.40
N PRO A 208 31.87 -20.55 4.50
CA PRO A 208 31.21 -21.04 5.71
C PRO A 208 32.13 -20.84 6.92
N GLY A 209 31.57 -20.37 8.03
CA GLY A 209 32.31 -20.07 9.27
C GLY A 209 32.99 -18.69 9.31
N LYS A 210 33.13 -17.97 8.19
CA LYS A 210 33.77 -16.64 8.20
C LYS A 210 32.76 -15.51 8.47
N VAL A 211 32.67 -15.09 9.72
CA VAL A 211 31.85 -13.95 10.15
C VAL A 211 32.66 -12.65 10.12
N LYS A 212 32.03 -11.53 9.71
CA LYS A 212 32.69 -10.21 9.77
C LYS A 212 33.00 -9.85 11.23
N ARG A 213 34.20 -9.32 11.52
CA ARG A 213 34.60 -8.88 12.88
C ARG A 213 33.59 -7.93 13.54
N GLY A 214 32.94 -7.06 12.75
CA GLY A 214 31.90 -6.16 13.25
C GLY A 214 30.63 -6.87 13.72
N ALA A 215 30.27 -7.99 13.10
CA ALA A 215 29.13 -8.80 13.53
C ALA A 215 29.42 -9.52 14.85
N LEU A 216 30.65 -9.98 15.08
CA LEU A 216 31.07 -10.58 16.36
C LEU A 216 31.02 -9.57 17.53
N LYS A 217 31.23 -8.28 17.25
CA LYS A 217 31.17 -7.19 18.25
C LYS A 217 29.78 -6.61 18.44
N TYR A 218 28.81 -7.00 17.61
CA TYR A 218 27.48 -6.39 17.62
C TYR A 218 26.70 -6.82 18.85
N LYS A 219 26.26 -5.85 19.65
CA LYS A 219 25.32 -6.08 20.75
C LYS A 219 23.90 -6.08 20.18
N ILE A 220 23.12 -7.11 20.52
CA ILE A 220 21.74 -7.25 20.04
C ILE A 220 20.91 -6.04 20.48
N THR A 221 20.03 -5.56 19.61
CA THR A 221 19.06 -4.52 19.99
C THR A 221 17.83 -5.18 20.61
N PRO A 222 17.12 -4.52 21.54
CA PRO A 222 15.95 -5.11 22.21
C PRO A 222 14.85 -5.52 21.22
N LYS A 223 14.76 -4.82 20.09
CA LYS A 223 13.84 -5.19 19.00
C LYS A 223 14.23 -6.51 18.33
N ILE A 224 15.52 -6.71 18.04
CA ILE A 224 16.01 -7.96 17.43
C ILE A 224 15.86 -9.10 18.42
N GLU A 225 16.11 -8.86 19.70
CA GLU A 225 15.89 -9.83 20.77
C GLU A 225 14.41 -10.26 20.83
N ALA A 226 13.47 -9.32 20.82
CA ALA A 226 12.04 -9.61 20.77
C ALA A 226 11.60 -10.36 19.51
N LEU A 227 12.28 -10.14 18.37
CA LEU A 227 12.02 -10.86 17.12
C LEU A 227 12.69 -12.24 17.07
N ALA A 228 13.78 -12.42 17.81
CA ALA A 228 14.50 -13.69 17.90
C ALA A 228 13.77 -14.69 18.81
N VAL A 229 13.01 -14.19 19.80
CA VAL A 229 12.11 -15.03 20.59
C VAL A 229 11.06 -15.62 19.65
N PRO A 230 10.94 -16.96 19.57
CA PRO A 230 9.92 -17.59 18.75
C PRO A 230 8.56 -17.10 19.23
N LYS A 231 7.75 -16.59 18.30
CA LYS A 231 6.40 -16.17 18.63
C LYS A 231 5.64 -17.42 19.13
N PRO A 232 5.14 -17.44 20.38
CA PRO A 232 4.41 -18.60 20.86
C PRO A 232 3.26 -18.85 19.88
N ARG A 233 3.18 -20.09 19.38
CA ARG A 233 2.04 -20.52 18.57
C ARG A 233 0.83 -20.29 19.47
N SER A 234 -0.16 -19.52 19.02
CA SER A 234 -1.37 -19.37 19.81
C SER A 234 -1.92 -20.78 20.04
N GLU A 235 -2.09 -21.18 21.30
CA GLU A 235 -2.72 -22.47 21.67
C GLU A 235 -4.10 -22.63 21.01
N LYS A 236 -4.70 -21.52 20.59
CA LYS A 236 -5.95 -21.43 19.83
C LYS A 236 -5.76 -21.40 18.31
N ALA A 237 -4.67 -21.93 17.77
CA ALA A 237 -4.67 -22.38 16.39
C ALA A 237 -5.67 -23.54 16.36
N LYS A 238 -6.96 -23.18 16.17
CA LYS A 238 -8.07 -24.12 16.10
C LYS A 238 -7.62 -25.21 15.14
N THR A 239 -7.32 -26.38 15.67
CA THR A 239 -7.24 -27.60 14.88
C THR A 239 -8.50 -27.58 14.04
N GLU A 240 -8.33 -27.68 12.72
CA GLU A 240 -9.48 -27.74 11.79
C GLU A 240 -10.43 -28.88 12.19
N ASP A 241 -9.95 -29.82 13.00
CA ASP A 241 -10.66 -30.94 13.60
C ASP A 241 -11.76 -30.55 14.62
N ASP A 242 -11.65 -29.42 15.32
CA ASP A 242 -12.67 -28.99 16.31
C ASP A 242 -13.90 -28.37 15.63
N ALA A 243 -13.74 -27.90 14.39
CA ALA A 243 -14.83 -27.40 13.57
C ALA A 243 -15.19 -28.51 12.59
N GLY A 244 -16.22 -29.30 12.89
CA GLY A 244 -16.68 -30.37 12.00
C GLY A 244 -16.73 -29.88 10.54
N PRO A 245 -16.44 -30.72 9.53
CA PRO A 245 -16.00 -30.31 8.20
C PRO A 245 -16.96 -29.34 7.45
N TRP A 246 -18.21 -29.25 7.91
CA TRP A 246 -19.26 -28.40 7.37
C TRP A 246 -19.48 -27.09 8.15
N THR A 247 -18.67 -26.82 9.18
CA THR A 247 -18.87 -25.69 10.08
C THR A 247 -18.23 -24.43 9.52
N ILE A 248 -19.06 -23.50 9.05
CA ILE A 248 -18.59 -22.21 8.52
C ILE A 248 -18.10 -21.33 9.68
N SER A 249 -16.90 -20.74 9.55
CA SER A 249 -16.37 -19.83 10.56
C SER A 249 -17.27 -18.60 10.77
N LYS A 250 -17.47 -18.18 12.02
CA LYS A 250 -18.27 -16.97 12.35
C LYS A 250 -17.74 -15.69 11.66
N SER A 251 -16.45 -15.64 11.34
CA SER A 251 -15.82 -14.56 10.56
C SER A 251 -16.23 -14.58 9.10
N ALA A 252 -16.35 -15.77 8.49
CA ALA A 252 -16.84 -15.90 7.12
C ALA A 252 -18.30 -15.46 7.01
N LEU A 253 -19.16 -15.82 7.98
CA LEU A 253 -20.56 -15.37 8.03
C LEU A 253 -20.71 -13.85 8.17
N LYS A 254 -19.75 -13.18 8.84
CA LYS A 254 -19.74 -11.72 9.03
C LYS A 254 -19.02 -10.96 7.91
N TYR A 255 -18.40 -11.66 6.97
CA TYR A 255 -17.59 -11.02 5.94
C TYR A 255 -18.47 -10.29 4.92
N LYS A 256 -18.12 -9.02 4.65
CA LYS A 256 -18.72 -8.24 3.57
C LYS A 256 -17.81 -8.32 2.35
N ALA A 257 -18.34 -8.80 1.22
CA ALA A 257 -17.59 -8.94 -0.02
C ALA A 257 -16.99 -7.61 -0.47
N THR A 258 -15.73 -7.63 -0.92
CA THR A 258 -15.09 -6.44 -1.51
C THR A 258 -15.74 -6.09 -2.86
N PRO A 259 -15.73 -4.82 -3.28
CA PRO A 259 -16.34 -4.41 -4.56
C PRO A 259 -15.79 -5.20 -5.75
N ARG A 260 -14.48 -5.53 -5.75
CA ARG A 260 -13.85 -6.35 -6.78
C ARG A 260 -14.41 -7.78 -6.84
N ILE A 261 -14.67 -8.41 -5.69
CA ILE A 261 -15.29 -9.74 -5.64
C ILE A 261 -16.72 -9.68 -6.18
N ILE A 262 -17.45 -8.62 -5.85
CA ILE A 262 -18.81 -8.38 -6.37
C ILE A 262 -18.78 -8.20 -7.90
N GLU A 263 -17.80 -7.49 -8.44
CA GLU A 263 -17.63 -7.33 -9.90
C GLU A 263 -17.32 -8.65 -10.60
N LEU A 264 -16.40 -9.45 -10.04
CA LEU A 264 -16.02 -10.75 -10.61
C LEU A 264 -17.12 -11.80 -10.49
N ALA A 265 -17.97 -11.69 -9.46
CA ALA A 265 -19.11 -12.58 -9.27
C ALA A 265 -20.26 -12.30 -10.25
N LYS A 266 -20.24 -11.15 -10.94
CA LYS A 266 -21.19 -10.89 -12.02
C LYS A 266 -20.90 -11.85 -13.18
N PRO A 267 -21.93 -12.47 -13.78
CA PRO A 267 -21.74 -13.36 -14.90
C PRO A 267 -21.07 -12.60 -16.06
N ILE A 268 -20.09 -13.24 -16.68
CA ILE A 268 -19.48 -12.73 -17.91
C ILE A 268 -20.43 -13.13 -19.04
N GLU A 269 -21.09 -12.13 -19.62
CA GLU A 269 -21.86 -12.31 -20.86
C GLU A 269 -20.87 -12.73 -21.96
N ARG A 270 -21.07 -13.91 -22.54
CA ARG A 270 -20.35 -14.39 -23.72
C ARG A 270 -21.33 -14.36 -24.88
N ASP A 271 -21.03 -13.52 -25.88
CA ASP A 271 -21.72 -13.48 -27.17
C ASP A 271 -21.26 -14.63 -28.07
#